data_AF-A0AAC8Q8I8-F1
#
_entry.id   AF-A0AAC8Q8I8-F1
#
_cell.length_a   1.000
_cell.length_b   1.000
_cell.length_c   1.000
_cell.angle_alpha   90.00
_cell.angle_beta   90.00
_cell.angle_gamma   90.00
#
_symmetry.space_group_name_H-M   'P 1'
#
loop_
_entity.id
_entity.type
_entity.pdbx_description
1 polymer ?
#
loop_
_entity_poly.entity_id
_entity_poly.type
_entity_poly.pdbx_seq_one_letter_code
_entity_poly.pdbx_strand_id
1 'polypeptide(L)'
;MLSSLLWMVLTQAMFCTPGEMSVVCHCKQGMVSACVTLVTDDAVRAARVLVEVQEELEALAQASPMAGKEGEKKKQKQRELQAAAESLSESLGSSEPPQCKGQNHHPISRPIAKALEDHPTLKGLYKPRDPRFVTRAKDEESHCGYQQWHRDVDKEVVDWLAKTPDATPRSFMDMLREIYGRPAMKARFPDGIRNL
;
A
#
# COMPACT_ATOMS: atom_id res chain seq x y z
N MET A 1 -15.58 34.03 -24.45
CA MET A 1 -16.24 32.70 -24.34
C MET A 1 -15.41 31.53 -24.90
N LEU A 2 -14.36 31.76 -25.70
CA LEU A 2 -13.51 30.69 -26.26
C LEU A 2 -12.27 30.32 -25.40
N SER A 3 -11.95 31.10 -24.36
CA SER A 3 -10.71 30.92 -23.57
C SER A 3 -10.84 29.89 -22.43
N SER A 4 -12.06 29.64 -21.90
CA SER A 4 -12.26 28.68 -20.80
C SER A 4 -12.44 27.23 -21.24
N LEU A 5 -12.70 26.98 -22.53
CA LEU A 5 -12.82 25.62 -23.08
C LEU A 5 -11.45 24.97 -23.34
N LEU A 6 -10.39 25.77 -23.52
CA LEU A 6 -9.04 25.25 -23.77
C LEU A 6 -8.39 24.68 -22.51
N TRP A 7 -8.74 25.18 -21.32
CA TRP A 7 -8.19 24.69 -20.04
C TRP A 7 -8.84 23.38 -19.53
N MET A 8 -10.09 23.08 -19.90
CA MET A 8 -10.72 21.81 -19.49
C MET A 8 -10.21 20.59 -20.27
N VAL A 9 -9.59 20.79 -21.43
CA VAL A 9 -9.02 19.68 -22.24
C VAL A 9 -7.63 19.29 -21.76
N LEU A 10 -6.87 20.23 -21.16
CA LEU A 10 -5.50 19.98 -20.71
C LEU A 10 -5.40 19.21 -19.38
N THR A 11 -6.43 19.19 -18.53
CA THR A 11 -6.40 18.39 -17.29
C THR A 11 -6.80 16.92 -17.50
N GLN A 12 -7.30 16.55 -18.68
CA GLN A 12 -7.60 15.14 -19.01
C GLN A 12 -6.43 14.43 -19.72
N ALA A 13 -5.39 15.18 -20.12
CA ALA A 13 -4.35 14.69 -21.02
C ALA A 13 -2.99 14.40 -20.36
N MET A 14 -2.91 14.36 -19.02
CA MET A 14 -1.63 14.25 -18.30
C MET A 14 -1.42 12.92 -17.53
N PHE A 15 -2.33 11.95 -17.61
CA PHE A 15 -2.26 10.73 -16.80
C PHE A 15 -1.84 9.45 -17.54
N CYS A 16 -1.80 9.49 -18.87
CA CYS A 16 -1.37 8.36 -19.69
C CYS A 16 -0.39 8.86 -20.75
N THR A 17 0.76 8.21 -20.84
CA THR A 17 1.77 8.54 -21.85
C THR A 17 1.17 8.32 -23.25
N PRO A 18 1.49 9.17 -24.25
CA PRO A 18 1.03 8.94 -25.62
C PRO A 18 1.45 7.56 -26.11
N GLY A 19 0.49 6.64 -26.27
CA GLY A 19 0.72 5.23 -26.63
C GLY A 19 0.20 4.20 -25.60
N GLU A 20 -0.16 4.60 -24.37
CA GLU A 20 -0.81 3.72 -23.38
C GLU A 20 -2.30 3.51 -23.71
N MET A 21 -2.60 2.82 -24.81
CA MET A 21 -3.95 2.29 -25.10
C MET A 21 -4.13 0.96 -24.36
N SER A 22 -4.22 0.98 -23.02
CA SER A 22 -4.40 -0.27 -22.28
C SER A 22 -5.10 -0.09 -20.94
N VAL A 23 -5.51 -1.24 -20.41
CA VAL A 23 -5.96 -1.52 -19.04
C VAL A 23 -5.21 -0.70 -17.97
N VAL A 24 -3.92 -0.42 -18.18
CA VAL A 24 -3.09 0.45 -17.33
C VAL A 24 -3.66 1.86 -17.18
N CYS A 25 -3.99 2.51 -18.30
CA CYS A 25 -4.48 3.89 -18.31
C CYS A 25 -5.83 4.00 -17.59
N HIS A 26 -6.73 3.03 -17.85
CA HIS A 26 -8.02 2.97 -17.16
C HIS A 26 -7.84 2.72 -15.66
N CYS A 27 -6.90 1.87 -15.26
CA CYS A 27 -6.60 1.68 -13.85
C CYS A 27 -6.08 2.97 -13.18
N LYS A 28 -5.10 3.66 -13.79
CA LYS A 28 -4.59 4.97 -13.33
C LYS A 28 -5.67 6.04 -13.23
N GLN A 29 -6.72 5.93 -14.05
CA GLN A 29 -7.84 6.86 -14.02
C GLN A 29 -8.83 6.59 -12.88
N GLY A 30 -8.75 5.45 -12.19
CA GLY A 30 -9.65 5.07 -11.10
C GLY A 30 -10.59 3.90 -11.46
N MET A 31 -10.43 3.26 -12.61
CA MET A 31 -11.30 2.16 -13.04
C MET A 31 -10.88 0.84 -12.36
N VAL A 32 -11.60 0.47 -11.31
CA VAL A 32 -11.36 -0.75 -10.52
C VAL A 32 -11.31 -2.01 -11.38
N SER A 33 -12.26 -2.19 -12.32
CA SER A 33 -12.27 -3.37 -13.20
C SER A 33 -11.00 -3.49 -14.03
N ALA A 34 -10.47 -2.37 -14.53
CA ALA A 34 -9.20 -2.36 -15.25
C ALA A 34 -8.02 -2.68 -14.32
N CYS A 35 -8.03 -2.21 -13.08
CA CYS A 35 -7.01 -2.57 -12.11
C CYS A 35 -6.96 -4.08 -11.80
N VAL A 36 -8.13 -4.72 -11.65
CA VAL A 36 -8.20 -6.17 -11.46
C VAL A 36 -7.65 -6.91 -12.69
N THR A 37 -8.06 -6.51 -13.89
CA THR A 37 -7.53 -7.10 -15.15
C THR A 37 -6.02 -6.89 -15.28
N LEU A 38 -5.49 -5.73 -14.85
CA LEU A 38 -4.05 -5.48 -14.90
C LEU A 38 -3.27 -6.47 -14.02
N VAL A 39 -3.80 -6.78 -12.84
CA VAL A 39 -3.15 -7.74 -11.92
C VAL A 39 -3.15 -9.15 -12.49
N THR A 40 -4.22 -9.56 -13.17
CA THR A 40 -4.28 -10.88 -13.82
C THR A 40 -3.33 -10.98 -15.00
N ASP A 41 -3.15 -9.89 -15.74
CA ASP A 41 -2.33 -9.86 -16.95
C ASP A 41 -0.83 -9.71 -16.62
N ASP A 42 -0.49 -8.78 -15.72
CA ASP A 42 0.88 -8.44 -15.36
C ASP A 42 0.95 -7.86 -13.94
N ALA A 43 1.11 -8.74 -12.95
CA ALA A 43 1.21 -8.37 -11.54
C ALA A 43 2.40 -7.41 -11.25
N VAL A 44 3.50 -7.50 -12.01
CA VAL A 44 4.67 -6.61 -11.83
C VAL A 44 4.32 -5.20 -12.28
N ARG A 45 3.64 -5.07 -13.42
CA ARG A 45 3.16 -3.79 -13.92
C ARG A 45 2.05 -3.23 -13.04
N ALA A 46 1.12 -4.07 -12.57
CA ALA A 46 0.09 -3.67 -11.63
C ALA A 46 0.68 -3.10 -10.32
N ALA A 47 1.76 -3.71 -9.81
CA ALA A 47 2.46 -3.20 -8.62
C ALA A 47 3.08 -1.81 -8.87
N ARG A 48 3.60 -1.53 -10.07
CA ARG A 48 4.08 -0.18 -10.42
C ARG A 48 2.93 0.82 -10.50
N VAL A 49 1.83 0.44 -11.14
CA VAL A 49 0.63 1.30 -11.23
C VAL A 49 0.05 1.61 -9.86
N LEU A 50 0.10 0.67 -8.90
CA LEU A 50 -0.30 0.93 -7.53
C LEU A 50 0.53 2.07 -6.90
N VAL A 51 1.84 2.12 -7.14
CA VAL A 51 2.70 3.20 -6.64
C VAL A 51 2.30 4.53 -7.28
N GLU A 52 2.14 4.57 -8.60
CA GLU A 52 1.75 5.79 -9.31
C GLU A 52 0.38 6.32 -8.85
N VAL A 53 -0.60 5.44 -8.63
CA VAL A 53 -1.92 5.82 -8.10
C VAL A 53 -1.83 6.35 -6.67
N GLN A 54 -0.92 5.80 -5.84
CA GLN A 54 -0.69 6.27 -4.47
C GLN A 54 0.00 7.65 -4.44
N GLU A 55 1.01 7.87 -5.28
CA GLU A 55 1.67 9.18 -5.41
C GLU A 55 0.68 10.29 -5.81
N GLU A 56 -0.25 9.99 -6.71
CA GLU A 56 -1.32 10.92 -7.10
C GLU A 56 -2.30 11.20 -5.96
N LEU A 57 -2.65 10.20 -5.15
CA LEU A 57 -3.48 10.39 -3.97
C LEU A 57 -2.80 11.32 -2.95
N GLU A 58 -1.49 11.17 -2.75
CA GLU A 58 -0.70 12.03 -1.88
C GLU A 58 -0.63 13.47 -2.41
N ALA A 59 -0.38 13.64 -3.71
CA ALA A 59 -0.36 14.96 -4.35
C ALA A 59 -1.72 15.68 -4.22
N LEU A 60 -2.83 14.94 -4.40
CA LEU A 60 -4.18 15.47 -4.19
C LEU A 60 -4.43 15.83 -2.72
N ALA A 61 -3.94 15.04 -1.76
CA ALA A 61 -4.08 15.33 -0.33
C ALA A 61 -3.31 16.60 0.08
N GLN A 62 -2.11 16.82 -0.46
CA GLN A 62 -1.26 17.97 -0.16
C GLN A 62 -1.71 19.27 -0.84
N ALA A 63 -2.44 19.19 -1.96
CA ALA A 63 -2.95 20.38 -2.64
C ALA A 63 -3.96 21.15 -1.77
N SER A 64 -3.92 22.49 -1.82
CA SER A 64 -4.80 23.36 -1.02
C SER A 64 -6.30 23.04 -1.18
N PRO A 65 -7.11 23.21 -0.12
CA PRO A 65 -8.55 23.00 -0.20
C PRO A 65 -9.19 24.01 -1.15
N MET A 66 -9.69 23.51 -2.28
CA MET A 66 -10.46 24.27 -3.26
C MET A 66 -11.94 24.26 -2.84
N ALA A 67 -12.59 25.43 -2.84
CA ALA A 67 -14.03 25.54 -2.57
C ALA A 67 -14.85 25.42 -3.87
N GLY A 68 -16.12 25.02 -3.75
CA GLY A 68 -17.04 24.92 -4.89
C GLY A 68 -16.80 23.69 -5.78
N LYS A 69 -17.22 23.79 -7.06
CA LYS A 69 -17.24 22.67 -8.02
C LYS A 69 -15.89 22.01 -8.24
N GLU A 70 -14.79 22.75 -8.11
CA GLU A 70 -13.43 22.20 -8.23
C GLU A 70 -13.05 21.35 -7.02
N GLY A 71 -13.47 21.76 -5.82
CA GLY A 71 -13.33 20.96 -4.61
C GLY A 71 -14.13 19.64 -4.66
N GLU A 72 -15.34 19.68 -5.21
CA GLU A 72 -16.15 18.47 -5.39
C GLU A 72 -15.54 17.50 -6.40
N LYS A 73 -15.05 18.00 -7.54
CA LYS A 73 -14.32 17.19 -8.53
C LYS A 73 -13.05 16.57 -7.95
N LYS A 74 -12.29 17.34 -7.16
CA LYS A 74 -11.09 16.85 -6.46
C LYS A 74 -11.44 15.70 -5.51
N LYS A 75 -12.49 15.86 -4.69
CA LYS A 75 -12.96 14.80 -3.78
C LYS A 75 -13.43 13.56 -4.52
N GLN A 76 -14.15 13.72 -5.64
CA GLN A 76 -14.58 12.61 -6.47
C GLN A 76 -13.38 11.86 -7.05
N LYS A 77 -12.41 12.57 -7.61
CA LYS A 77 -11.18 11.97 -8.16
C LYS A 77 -10.38 11.24 -7.08
N GLN A 78 -10.26 11.83 -5.89
CA GLN A 78 -9.61 11.20 -4.74
C GLN A 78 -10.29 9.87 -4.36
N ARG A 79 -11.63 9.81 -4.35
CA ARG A 79 -12.38 8.57 -4.06
C ARG A 79 -12.15 7.49 -5.12
N GLU A 80 -12.12 7.87 -6.40
CA GLU A 80 -11.89 6.94 -7.52
C GLU A 80 -10.48 6.35 -7.49
N LEU A 81 -9.47 7.19 -7.29
CA LEU A 81 -8.09 6.74 -7.15
C LEU A 81 -7.90 5.88 -5.89
N GLN A 82 -8.57 6.24 -4.79
CA GLN A 82 -8.54 5.45 -3.57
C GLN A 82 -9.13 4.06 -3.80
N ALA A 83 -10.30 3.96 -4.45
CA ALA A 83 -10.89 2.66 -4.80
C ALA A 83 -10.02 1.83 -5.75
N ALA A 84 -9.34 2.46 -6.71
CA ALA A 84 -8.38 1.78 -7.58
C ALA A 84 -7.16 1.26 -6.80
N ALA A 85 -6.60 2.07 -5.89
CA ALA A 85 -5.54 1.63 -4.99
C ALA A 85 -6.01 0.49 -4.07
N GLU A 86 -7.26 0.50 -3.60
CA GLU A 86 -7.86 -0.57 -2.77
C GLU A 86 -7.83 -1.87 -3.53
N SER A 87 -8.39 -1.83 -4.73
CA SER A 87 -8.51 -2.99 -5.61
C SER A 87 -7.15 -3.55 -6.03
N LEU A 88 -6.20 -2.68 -6.41
CA LEU A 88 -4.83 -3.09 -6.73
C LEU A 88 -4.14 -3.71 -5.53
N SER A 89 -4.18 -3.04 -4.38
CA SER A 89 -3.58 -3.53 -3.13
C SER A 89 -4.13 -4.90 -2.76
N GLU A 90 -5.46 -5.06 -2.76
CA GLU A 90 -6.12 -6.32 -2.44
C GLU A 90 -5.78 -7.44 -3.44
N SER A 91 -5.84 -7.13 -4.74
CA SER A 91 -5.57 -8.11 -5.81
C SER A 91 -4.09 -8.52 -5.85
N LEU A 92 -3.17 -7.61 -5.51
CA LEU A 92 -1.74 -7.89 -5.35
C LEU A 92 -1.43 -8.60 -4.01
N GLY A 93 -2.43 -8.78 -3.16
CA GLY A 93 -2.27 -9.39 -1.84
C GLY A 93 -1.57 -8.47 -0.82
N SER A 94 -1.48 -7.17 -1.07
CA SER A 94 -1.08 -6.18 -0.07
C SER A 94 -2.15 -6.09 1.03
N SER A 95 -1.69 -6.03 2.28
CA SER A 95 -2.53 -6.11 3.47
C SER A 95 -2.92 -4.77 4.07
N GLU A 96 -2.64 -3.64 3.43
CA GLU A 96 -3.03 -2.32 3.94
C GLU A 96 -4.22 -1.75 3.18
N PRO A 97 -5.31 -1.38 3.88
CA PRO A 97 -6.38 -0.60 3.27
C PRO A 97 -5.83 0.82 2.96
N PRO A 98 -5.98 1.33 1.74
CA PRO A 98 -5.55 2.69 1.36
C PRO A 98 -6.43 3.81 1.93
N GLN A 99 -7.46 3.48 2.72
CA GLN A 99 -7.94 4.38 3.77
C GLN A 99 -7.45 3.82 5.09
N CYS A 100 -6.31 4.29 5.57
CA CYS A 100 -5.76 3.88 6.84
C CYS A 100 -6.54 4.57 7.96
N LYS A 101 -7.74 4.07 8.22
CA LYS A 101 -8.57 4.50 9.34
C LYS A 101 -7.99 3.91 10.62
N GLY A 102 -7.06 4.63 11.23
CA GLY A 102 -6.47 4.29 12.54
C GLY A 102 -4.94 4.36 12.55
N GLN A 103 -4.36 4.15 13.74
CA GLN A 103 -2.91 4.14 13.96
C GLN A 103 -2.37 2.72 14.21
N ASN A 104 -3.20 1.68 14.15
CA ASN A 104 -2.79 0.31 14.45
C ASN A 104 -2.20 -0.35 13.21
N HIS A 105 -0.89 -0.53 13.20
CA HIS A 105 -0.13 -1.25 12.20
C HIS A 105 0.04 -2.72 12.58
N HIS A 106 -0.12 -3.61 11.61
CA HIS A 106 0.04 -5.05 11.81
C HIS A 106 1.34 -5.52 11.13
N PRO A 107 2.38 -5.93 11.89
CA PRO A 107 3.68 -6.33 11.34
C PRO A 107 3.65 -7.58 10.46
N ILE A 108 2.66 -8.47 10.68
CA ILE A 108 2.51 -9.70 9.91
C ILE A 108 1.57 -9.44 8.74
N SER A 109 2.17 -9.03 7.63
CA SER A 109 1.49 -8.81 6.36
C SER A 109 1.05 -10.14 5.72
N ARG A 110 0.26 -10.06 4.66
CA ARG A 110 -0.14 -11.24 3.87
C ARG A 110 1.06 -11.94 3.20
N PRO A 111 2.03 -11.23 2.57
CA PRO A 111 3.25 -11.87 2.07
C PRO A 111 4.02 -12.65 3.15
N ILE A 112 4.20 -12.06 4.33
CA ILE A 112 4.87 -12.72 5.46
C ILE A 112 4.06 -13.94 5.92
N ALA A 113 2.74 -13.79 6.08
CA ALA A 113 1.87 -14.90 6.48
C ALA A 113 1.91 -16.06 5.48
N LYS A 114 1.92 -15.77 4.17
CA LYS A 114 2.07 -16.78 3.12
C LYS A 114 3.41 -17.52 3.24
N ALA A 115 4.52 -16.81 3.45
CA ALA A 115 5.81 -17.44 3.68
C ALA A 115 5.83 -18.32 4.95
N LEU A 116 5.12 -17.89 6.01
CA LEU A 116 4.97 -18.68 7.24
C LEU A 116 4.13 -19.94 7.03
N GLU A 117 3.12 -19.94 6.15
CA GLU A 117 2.31 -21.12 5.82
C GLU A 117 3.11 -22.26 5.18
N ASP A 118 4.22 -21.92 4.52
CA ASP A 118 5.15 -22.86 3.90
C ASP A 118 6.35 -23.19 4.81
N HIS A 119 6.52 -22.49 5.93
CA HIS A 119 7.66 -22.65 6.83
C HIS A 119 7.54 -23.94 7.68
N PRO A 120 8.57 -24.82 7.71
CA PRO A 120 8.46 -26.16 8.32
C PRO A 120 8.14 -26.16 9.82
N THR A 121 8.57 -25.14 10.57
CA THR A 121 8.38 -25.04 12.03
C THR A 121 7.38 -23.96 12.46
N LEU A 122 7.04 -23.01 11.59
CA LEU A 122 6.21 -21.83 11.93
C LEU A 122 4.81 -21.88 11.30
N LYS A 123 4.56 -22.85 10.43
CA LYS A 123 3.27 -23.07 9.79
C LYS A 123 2.14 -23.18 10.81
N GLY A 124 1.08 -22.40 10.58
CA GLY A 124 -0.14 -22.41 11.38
C GLY A 124 -0.06 -21.62 12.69
N LEU A 125 1.09 -21.03 13.03
CA LEU A 125 1.25 -20.28 14.29
C LEU A 125 0.85 -18.81 14.20
N TYR A 126 0.81 -18.26 12.99
CA TYR A 126 0.58 -16.83 12.71
C TYR A 126 -0.49 -16.66 11.65
N LYS A 127 -1.21 -15.53 11.71
CA LYS A 127 -2.21 -15.16 10.69
C LYS A 127 -1.89 -13.79 10.10
N PRO A 128 -2.33 -13.49 8.88
CA PRO A 128 -2.30 -12.12 8.38
C PRO A 128 -3.05 -11.20 9.35
N ARG A 129 -2.48 -10.01 9.63
CA ARG A 129 -3.06 -9.04 10.57
C ARG A 129 -3.38 -9.63 11.95
N ASP A 130 -2.51 -10.49 12.45
CA ASP A 130 -2.69 -11.13 13.75
C ASP A 130 -2.85 -10.07 14.85
N PRO A 131 -4.00 -10.01 15.56
CA PRO A 131 -4.27 -8.96 16.53
C PRO A 131 -3.36 -9.04 17.77
N ARG A 132 -2.62 -10.15 17.96
CA ARG A 132 -1.61 -10.28 19.01
C ARG A 132 -0.40 -9.39 18.76
N PHE A 133 -0.15 -9.04 17.49
CA PHE A 133 1.03 -8.29 17.07
C PHE A 133 0.57 -7.01 16.39
N VAL A 134 0.44 -5.95 17.19
CA VAL A 134 0.02 -4.63 16.73
C VAL A 134 1.00 -3.59 17.26
N THR A 135 1.37 -2.65 16.39
CA THR A 135 2.14 -1.47 16.77
C THR A 135 1.38 -0.20 16.42
N ARG A 136 1.69 0.89 17.12
CA ARG A 136 1.03 2.17 16.93
C ARG A 136 1.91 3.07 16.06
N ALA A 137 1.40 3.43 14.89
CA ALA A 137 1.96 4.46 14.04
C ALA A 137 1.92 5.82 14.74
N LYS A 138 2.96 6.61 14.55
CA LYS A 138 3.09 7.97 15.09
C LYS A 138 2.00 8.89 14.57
N ASP A 139 1.75 8.82 13.27
CA ASP A 139 0.82 9.66 12.53
C ASP A 139 0.23 8.88 11.35
N GLU A 140 -0.70 9.52 10.63
CA GLU A 140 -1.33 8.94 9.45
C GLU A 140 -0.28 8.62 8.37
N GLU A 141 0.70 9.52 8.12
CA GLU A 141 1.77 9.31 7.14
C GLU A 141 2.64 8.07 7.44
N SER A 142 2.86 7.77 8.72
CA SER A 142 3.61 6.59 9.17
C SER A 142 2.89 5.26 8.90
N HIS A 143 1.58 5.29 8.70
CA HIS A 143 0.72 4.13 8.43
C HIS A 143 0.10 4.14 7.03
N CYS A 144 0.03 5.29 6.37
CA CYS A 144 -0.74 5.47 5.15
C CYS A 144 -0.01 5.00 3.91
N GLY A 145 -0.60 3.96 3.29
CA GLY A 145 -0.18 3.45 1.99
C GLY A 145 0.87 2.36 2.09
N TYR A 146 0.88 1.50 1.06
CA TYR A 146 1.89 0.46 0.89
C TYR A 146 3.18 1.13 0.38
N GLN A 147 3.82 1.88 1.26
CA GLN A 147 5.02 2.65 0.97
C GLN A 147 6.22 1.70 0.82
N GLN A 148 7.31 2.20 0.22
CA GLN A 148 8.52 1.40 -0.03
C GLN A 148 9.04 0.69 1.23
N TRP A 149 8.96 1.34 2.40
CA TRP A 149 9.41 0.75 3.66
C TRP A 149 8.65 -0.54 4.02
N HIS A 150 7.35 -0.62 3.73
CA HIS A 150 6.56 -1.82 4.04
C HIS A 150 6.99 -2.99 3.13
N ARG A 151 7.22 -2.70 1.84
CA ARG A 151 7.75 -3.68 0.88
C ARG A 151 9.14 -4.18 1.29
N ASP A 152 9.99 -3.28 1.76
CA ASP A 152 11.34 -3.63 2.19
C ASP A 152 11.32 -4.53 3.42
N VAL A 153 10.46 -4.23 4.40
CA VAL A 153 10.24 -5.10 5.57
C VAL A 153 9.68 -6.46 5.17
N ASP A 154 8.65 -6.50 4.32
CA ASP A 154 8.08 -7.75 3.83
C ASP A 154 9.13 -8.62 3.14
N LYS A 155 9.93 -8.01 2.26
CA LYS A 155 11.02 -8.69 1.57
C LYS A 155 12.06 -9.23 2.55
N GLU A 156 12.48 -8.42 3.51
CA GLU A 156 13.50 -8.81 4.48
C GLU A 156 13.03 -9.99 5.34
N VAL A 157 11.79 -9.95 5.84
CA VAL A 157 11.23 -11.02 6.66
C VAL A 157 11.05 -12.31 5.85
N VAL A 158 10.56 -12.22 4.61
CA VAL A 158 10.41 -13.39 3.72
C VAL A 158 11.77 -14.00 3.39
N ASP A 159 12.76 -13.17 3.06
CA ASP A 159 14.12 -13.63 2.77
C ASP A 159 14.78 -14.28 4.00
N TRP A 160 14.49 -13.77 5.21
CA TRP A 160 14.95 -14.38 6.46
C TRP A 160 14.30 -15.75 6.68
N LEU A 161 12.98 -15.85 6.56
CA LEU A 161 12.23 -17.11 6.70
C LEU A 161 12.75 -18.20 5.75
N ALA A 162 13.08 -17.85 4.51
CA ALA A 162 13.65 -18.78 3.55
C ALA A 162 15.05 -19.29 3.94
N LYS A 163 15.82 -18.52 4.71
CA LYS A 163 17.19 -18.84 5.13
C LYS A 163 17.26 -19.52 6.50
N THR A 164 16.17 -19.53 7.27
CA THR A 164 16.12 -20.06 8.64
C THR A 164 15.05 -21.13 8.81
N PRO A 165 15.16 -22.29 8.13
CA PRO A 165 14.12 -23.33 8.17
C PRO A 165 13.91 -23.92 9.57
N ASP A 166 14.86 -23.76 10.49
CA ASP A 166 14.77 -24.18 11.89
C ASP A 166 14.27 -23.08 12.84
N ALA A 167 13.81 -21.94 12.32
CA ALA A 167 13.35 -20.82 13.11
C ALA A 167 12.28 -21.24 14.14
N THR A 168 12.39 -20.69 15.34
CA THR A 168 11.42 -20.88 16.42
C THR A 168 10.46 -19.69 16.49
N PRO A 169 9.29 -19.83 17.15
CA PRO A 169 8.41 -18.69 17.38
C PRO A 169 9.12 -17.53 18.08
N ARG A 170 10.06 -17.85 18.99
CA ARG A 170 10.88 -16.85 19.67
C ARG A 170 11.80 -16.12 18.70
N SER A 171 12.57 -16.83 17.88
CA SER A 171 13.51 -16.20 16.95
C SER A 171 12.80 -15.38 15.88
N PHE A 172 11.61 -15.80 15.42
CA PHE A 172 10.78 -14.99 14.52
C PHE A 172 10.32 -13.69 15.17
N MET A 173 9.85 -13.75 16.43
CA MET A 173 9.47 -12.54 17.15
C MET A 173 10.66 -11.63 17.45
N ASP A 174 11.84 -12.19 17.71
CA ASP A 174 13.05 -11.41 17.93
C ASP A 174 13.50 -10.70 16.64
N MET A 175 13.42 -11.36 15.48
CA MET A 175 13.64 -10.74 14.17
C MET A 175 12.68 -9.56 13.93
N LEU A 176 11.39 -9.75 14.15
CA LEU A 176 10.42 -8.66 14.00
C LEU A 176 10.70 -7.50 14.97
N ARG A 177 11.05 -7.78 16.23
CA ARG A 177 11.45 -6.73 17.19
C ARG A 177 12.70 -5.99 16.76
N GLU A 178 13.67 -6.68 16.18
CA GLU A 178 14.89 -6.07 15.66
C GLU A 178 14.55 -5.05 14.57
N ILE A 179 13.78 -5.46 13.54
CA ILE A 179 13.35 -4.59 12.44
C ILE A 179 12.63 -3.35 12.99
N TYR A 180 11.61 -3.55 13.82
CA TYR A 180 10.82 -2.46 14.41
C TYR A 180 11.58 -1.66 15.48
N GLY A 181 12.75 -2.12 15.90
CA GLY A 181 13.65 -1.42 16.82
C GLY A 181 14.60 -0.45 16.12
N ARG A 182 14.73 -0.51 14.79
CA ARG A 182 15.65 0.33 13.99
C ARG A 182 15.23 1.80 14.00
N PRO A 183 16.17 2.76 13.83
CA PRO A 183 15.85 4.19 13.89
C PRO A 183 14.74 4.63 12.92
N ALA A 184 14.77 4.16 11.67
CA ALA A 184 13.75 4.47 10.67
C ALA A 184 12.36 3.91 11.05
N MET A 185 12.32 2.71 11.63
CA MET A 185 11.07 2.11 12.08
C MET A 185 10.56 2.76 13.36
N LYS A 186 11.43 3.15 14.30
CA LYS A 186 11.04 3.93 15.48
C LYS A 186 10.55 5.34 15.14
N ALA A 187 11.03 5.94 14.05
CA ALA A 187 10.50 7.21 13.59
C ALA A 187 9.01 7.10 13.17
N ARG A 188 8.60 5.93 12.66
CA ARG A 188 7.23 5.61 12.21
C ARG A 188 6.37 4.98 13.29
N PHE A 189 6.96 4.09 14.08
CA PHE A 189 6.36 3.28 15.13
C PHE A 189 7.19 3.46 16.42
N PRO A 190 7.03 4.59 17.15
CA PRO A 190 7.88 4.96 18.28
C PRO A 190 7.98 3.88 19.36
N ASP A 191 6.91 3.09 19.46
CA ASP A 191 6.72 2.06 20.46
C ASP A 191 7.22 0.67 20.04
N GLY A 192 7.63 0.51 18.77
CA GLY A 192 7.94 -0.79 18.19
C GLY A 192 6.77 -1.78 18.33
N ILE A 193 7.03 -3.08 18.23
CA ILE A 193 6.00 -4.10 18.45
C ILE A 193 5.75 -4.23 19.96
N ARG A 194 4.61 -3.71 20.43
CA ARG A 194 4.17 -3.87 21.82
C ARG A 194 3.41 -5.19 21.94
N ASN A 195 3.91 -6.07 22.83
CA ASN A 195 3.31 -7.29 23.39
C ASN A 195 3.89 -8.65 22.94
N LEU A 196 3.98 -9.53 23.96
CA LEU A 196 4.17 -10.98 23.97
C LEU A 196 2.84 -11.62 24.39
#